data_AF-T1BSZ6-F1
#
_entry.id   AF-T1BSZ6-F1
#
_cell.length_a   1.000
_cell.length_b   1.000
_cell.length_c   1.000
_cell.angle_alpha   90.00
_cell.angle_beta   90.00
_cell.angle_gamma   90.00
#
_symmetry.space_group_name_H-M   'P 1'
#
loop_
_entity.id
_entity.type
_entity.pdbx_description
1 polymer ?
#
loop_
_entity_poly.entity_id
_entity_poly.type
_entity_poly.pdbx_seq_one_letter_code
_entity_poly.pdbx_strand_id
1 'polypeptide(L)'
;MRTLILPGDRRPHLASKVLALCLHRLSSDWEIRYGHPILFVETFIDPSRFSGTCYKAAGFQDLGETKGYRRNAGRYDYHGESKRIFVRPLRRNALRLLSSSDHLPIFQTKEARVPVKALSKKDIQSLMDALARMTDPRKRRGIRHSQVSLIATLACALLSGACHTLAMAEWAANLSNALKKRLGFRRHPETKVWVAPSEPTLRRTLQSIDVLKVEQAISGWLARILSKSGLTDEVQALSVDGKTVRGASKAEGGQK
;
A
#
# COMPACT_ATOMS: atom_id res chain seq x y z
N MET A 1 7.42 -7.69 15.41
CA MET A 1 6.55 -7.97 16.58
C MET A 1 7.29 -7.51 17.82
N ARG A 2 6.70 -6.71 18.71
CA ARG A 2 7.36 -6.22 19.93
C ARG A 2 6.77 -6.96 21.13
N THR A 3 7.56 -7.80 21.78
CA THR A 3 7.16 -8.52 22.99
C THR A 3 7.70 -7.79 24.22
N LEU A 4 6.83 -7.51 25.18
CA LEU A 4 7.19 -6.96 26.49
C LEU A 4 6.74 -7.97 27.55
N ILE A 5 7.67 -8.44 28.37
CA ILE A 5 7.35 -9.22 29.58
C ILE A 5 7.44 -8.24 30.74
N LEU A 6 6.33 -8.06 31.45
CA LEU A 6 6.27 -7.15 32.59
C LEU A 6 7.13 -7.70 33.75
N PRO A 7 7.81 -6.82 34.51
CA PRO A 7 8.51 -7.24 35.71
C PRO A 7 7.50 -7.76 36.76
N GLY A 8 7.68 -9.00 37.22
CA GLY A 8 6.84 -9.61 38.27
C GLY A 8 6.63 -11.12 38.13
N ASP A 9 6.47 -11.64 36.91
CA ASP A 9 6.27 -13.08 36.66
C ASP A 9 7.33 -13.61 35.67
N ARG A 10 8.39 -14.23 36.20
CA ARG A 10 9.47 -14.84 35.40
C ARG A 10 9.22 -16.33 35.24
N ARG A 11 8.43 -16.70 34.24
CA ARG A 11 8.28 -18.10 33.83
C ARG A 11 9.37 -18.51 32.84
N PRO A 12 10.03 -19.67 33.04
CA PRO A 12 10.99 -20.20 32.08
C PRO A 12 10.39 -20.29 30.67
N HIS A 13 11.17 -19.88 29.67
CA HIS A 13 10.83 -19.99 28.24
C HIS A 13 9.54 -19.28 27.78
N LEU A 14 8.92 -18.43 28.62
CA LEU A 14 7.68 -17.75 28.27
C LEU A 14 7.82 -16.91 27.00
N ALA A 15 8.90 -16.14 26.90
CA ALA A 15 9.18 -15.29 25.73
C ALA A 15 9.22 -16.10 24.43
N SER A 16 10.01 -17.18 24.40
CA SER A 16 10.17 -18.03 23.23
C SER A 16 8.89 -18.82 22.93
N LYS A 17 8.14 -19.25 23.95
CA LYS A 17 6.86 -19.96 23.77
C LYS A 17 5.79 -19.07 23.15
N VAL A 18 5.58 -17.86 23.69
CA VAL A 18 4.62 -16.89 23.13
C VAL A 18 5.03 -16.52 21.71
N LEU A 19 6.32 -16.23 21.49
CA LEU A 19 6.84 -15.92 20.16
C LEU A 19 6.59 -17.08 19.17
N ALA A 20 6.85 -18.32 19.56
CA ALA A 20 6.62 -19.48 18.70
C ALA A 20 5.13 -19.66 18.35
N LEU A 21 4.22 -19.49 19.31
CA LEU A 21 2.77 -19.56 19.08
C LEU A 21 2.29 -18.47 18.12
N CYS A 22 2.79 -17.24 18.29
CA CYS A 22 2.49 -16.15 17.36
C CYS A 22 2.99 -16.47 15.95
N LEU A 23 4.23 -16.93 15.80
CA LEU A 23 4.83 -17.24 14.49
C LEU A 23 4.12 -18.39 13.77
N HIS A 24 3.60 -19.36 14.52
CA HIS A 24 2.85 -20.49 13.95
C HIS A 24 1.59 -20.04 13.22
N ARG A 25 0.89 -19.03 13.74
CA ARG A 25 -0.35 -18.54 13.16
C ARG A 25 -0.16 -17.34 12.22
N LEU A 26 0.91 -16.58 12.41
CA LEU A 26 1.15 -15.29 11.76
C LEU A 26 0.90 -15.30 10.24
N SER A 27 1.42 -16.30 9.52
CA SER A 27 1.27 -16.34 8.07
C SER A 27 -0.19 -16.58 7.64
N SER A 28 -0.89 -17.49 8.34
CA SER A 28 -2.30 -17.79 8.07
C SER A 28 -3.22 -16.64 8.48
N ASP A 29 -3.03 -16.06 9.67
CA ASP A 29 -3.79 -14.91 10.14
C ASP A 29 -3.60 -13.70 9.19
N TRP A 30 -2.39 -13.54 8.65
CA TRP A 30 -2.09 -12.51 7.64
C TRP A 30 -2.76 -12.81 6.31
N GLU A 31 -2.72 -14.06 5.84
CA GLU A 31 -3.37 -14.47 4.59
C GLU A 31 -4.89 -14.30 4.63
N ILE A 32 -5.53 -14.65 5.75
CA ILE A 32 -6.96 -14.40 5.97
C ILE A 32 -7.30 -12.91 5.82
N ARG A 33 -6.43 -12.03 6.32
CA ARG A 33 -6.70 -10.59 6.30
C ARG A 33 -6.29 -9.88 5.00
N TYR A 34 -5.20 -10.30 4.37
CA TYR A 34 -4.55 -9.57 3.29
C TYR A 34 -4.46 -10.35 1.98
N GLY A 35 -4.96 -11.60 1.95
CA GLY A 35 -5.07 -12.40 0.73
C GLY A 35 -3.75 -12.94 0.19
N HIS A 36 -2.67 -12.91 0.98
CA HIS A 36 -1.37 -13.50 0.65
C HIS A 36 -0.62 -13.93 1.92
N PRO A 37 0.29 -14.92 1.89
CA PRO A 37 1.02 -15.35 3.09
C PRO A 37 2.20 -14.43 3.43
N ILE A 38 2.69 -14.51 4.67
CA ILE A 38 4.02 -14.03 5.05
C ILE A 38 5.02 -15.18 4.90
N LEU A 39 6.11 -14.94 4.18
CA LEU A 39 7.16 -15.94 3.97
C LEU A 39 8.25 -15.90 5.04
N PHE A 40 8.50 -14.72 5.61
CA PHE A 40 9.72 -14.43 6.35
C PHE A 40 9.46 -13.34 7.39
N VAL A 41 10.12 -13.46 8.54
CA VAL A 41 10.12 -12.42 9.57
C VAL A 41 11.52 -12.00 9.89
N GLU A 42 11.70 -10.70 10.12
CA GLU A 42 12.94 -10.11 10.61
C GLU A 42 12.70 -9.37 11.93
N THR A 43 13.74 -9.26 12.73
CA THR A 43 13.75 -8.47 13.96
C THR A 43 15.16 -7.99 14.27
N PHE A 44 15.25 -6.91 15.05
CA PHE A 44 16.50 -6.28 15.44
C PHE A 44 16.58 -6.24 16.95
N ILE A 45 17.75 -6.53 17.49
CA ILE A 45 18.05 -6.35 18.91
C ILE A 45 19.22 -5.40 19.08
N ASP A 46 19.16 -4.62 20.13
CA ASP A 46 20.31 -3.88 20.63
C ASP A 46 21.18 -4.85 21.45
N PRO A 47 22.37 -5.23 20.98
CA PRO A 47 23.24 -6.19 21.65
C PRO A 47 23.75 -5.68 23.00
N SER A 48 23.74 -4.37 23.25
CA SER A 48 24.11 -3.80 24.56
C SER A 48 23.06 -4.09 25.64
N ARG A 49 21.81 -4.37 25.23
CA ARG A 49 20.67 -4.58 26.14
C ARG A 49 20.18 -6.02 26.15
N PHE A 50 20.25 -6.71 25.01
CA PHE A 50 19.65 -8.03 24.85
C PHE A 50 20.57 -8.93 24.02
N SER A 51 20.74 -10.17 24.46
CA SER A 51 21.53 -11.20 23.76
C SER A 51 20.76 -11.94 22.65
N GLY A 52 19.44 -11.74 22.57
CA GLY A 52 18.58 -12.39 21.56
C GLY A 52 18.22 -13.85 21.85
N THR A 53 18.44 -14.34 23.08
CA THR A 53 18.23 -15.77 23.43
C THR A 53 16.83 -16.28 23.07
N CYS A 54 15.78 -15.47 23.25
CA CYS A 54 14.41 -15.88 22.91
C CYS A 54 14.21 -16.09 21.40
N TYR A 55 14.88 -15.30 20.55
CA TYR A 55 14.84 -15.46 19.10
C TYR A 55 15.59 -16.72 18.66
N LYS A 56 16.79 -16.95 19.22
CA LYS A 56 17.56 -18.18 18.98
C LYS A 56 16.76 -19.44 19.38
N ALA A 57 16.17 -19.42 20.57
CA ALA A 57 15.31 -20.51 21.06
C ALA A 57 14.05 -20.71 20.21
N ALA A 58 13.54 -19.65 19.60
CA ALA A 58 12.43 -19.71 18.65
C ALA A 58 12.91 -19.98 17.20
N GLY A 59 14.13 -20.49 16.98
CA GLY A 59 14.60 -20.91 15.66
C GLY A 59 14.88 -19.76 14.67
N PHE A 60 15.20 -18.57 15.17
CA PHE A 60 15.72 -17.50 14.31
C PHE A 60 17.20 -17.72 14.03
N GLN A 61 17.59 -17.44 12.79
CA GLN A 61 18.96 -17.34 12.34
C GLN A 61 19.49 -15.92 12.59
N ASP A 62 20.72 -15.83 13.08
CA ASP A 62 21.45 -14.59 13.24
C ASP A 62 22.14 -14.23 11.91
N LEU A 63 21.91 -13.01 11.41
CA LEU A 63 22.53 -12.50 10.18
C LEU A 63 23.67 -11.51 10.44
N GLY A 64 24.01 -11.25 11.70
CA GLY A 64 25.05 -10.30 12.07
C GLY A 64 24.52 -8.91 12.37
N GLU A 65 25.36 -7.89 12.20
CA GLU A 65 25.12 -6.54 12.72
C GLU A 65 24.76 -5.52 11.63
N THR A 66 23.87 -4.59 11.96
CA THR A 66 23.59 -3.40 11.15
C THR A 66 24.77 -2.43 11.21
N LYS A 67 24.94 -1.60 10.18
CA LYS A 67 26.01 -0.60 10.10
C LYS A 67 25.88 0.63 11.04
N GLY A 68 24.90 0.69 11.94
CA GLY A 68 24.76 1.81 12.90
C GLY A 68 24.29 3.14 12.29
N TYR A 69 23.43 3.10 11.27
CA TYR A 69 22.83 4.28 10.65
C TYR A 69 21.34 4.42 10.99
N ARG A 70 20.88 5.67 11.11
CA ARG A 70 19.47 6.04 11.26
C ARG A 70 19.03 6.93 10.11
N ARG A 71 17.82 6.70 9.61
CA ARG A 71 17.22 7.58 8.62
C ARG A 71 16.53 8.77 9.30
N ASN A 72 16.91 9.98 8.92
CA ASN A 72 16.34 11.23 9.41
C ASN A 72 16.04 12.17 8.24
N ALA A 73 14.76 12.54 8.07
CA ALA A 73 14.30 13.46 7.00
C ALA A 73 14.86 13.18 5.59
N GLY A 74 15.10 11.91 5.25
CA GLY A 74 15.64 11.50 3.94
C GLY A 74 17.17 11.39 3.85
N ARG A 75 17.90 11.75 4.92
CA ARG A 75 19.35 11.53 5.07
C ARG A 75 19.62 10.34 5.99
N TYR A 76 20.81 9.77 5.87
CA TYR A 76 21.31 8.71 6.77
C TYR A 76 22.37 9.31 7.68
N ASP A 77 22.07 9.38 8.96
CA ASP A 77 22.99 9.85 9.99
C ASP A 77 23.63 8.64 10.66
N TYR A 78 24.96 8.60 10.70
CA TYR A 78 25.70 7.58 11.44
C TYR A 78 25.65 7.89 12.93
N HIS A 79 25.30 6.88 13.74
CA HIS A 79 25.24 7.00 15.21
C HIS A 79 25.99 5.88 15.93
N GLY A 80 26.63 4.95 15.22
CA GLY A 80 27.49 3.91 15.80
C GLY A 80 26.79 2.81 16.60
N GLU A 81 25.48 2.91 16.84
CA GLU A 81 24.73 1.87 17.55
C GLU A 81 24.36 0.72 16.60
N SER A 82 25.20 -0.30 16.56
CA SER A 82 24.97 -1.53 15.79
C SER A 82 23.93 -2.43 16.46
N LYS A 83 22.94 -2.89 15.70
CA LYS A 83 21.92 -3.86 16.12
C LYS A 83 22.21 -5.23 15.51
N ARG A 84 21.95 -6.32 16.23
CA ARG A 84 21.95 -7.66 15.63
C ARG A 84 20.63 -7.93 14.92
N ILE A 85 20.73 -8.55 13.75
CA ILE A 85 19.61 -8.89 12.86
C ILE A 85 19.31 -10.36 13.04
N PHE A 86 18.07 -10.68 13.42
CA PHE A 86 17.58 -12.06 13.49
C PHE A 86 16.47 -12.26 12.48
N VAL A 87 16.50 -13.39 11.80
CA VAL A 87 15.51 -13.72 10.78
C VAL A 87 14.98 -15.14 10.91
N ARG A 88 13.75 -15.37 10.45
CA ARG A 88 13.18 -16.71 10.40
C ARG A 88 12.24 -16.89 9.20
N PRO A 89 12.50 -17.88 8.33
CA PRO A 89 11.53 -18.38 7.37
C PRO A 89 10.29 -18.95 8.08
N LEU A 90 9.10 -18.56 7.62
CA LEU A 90 7.83 -19.15 8.07
C LEU A 90 7.40 -20.35 7.19
N ARG A 91 8.05 -20.54 6.04
CA ARG A 91 7.83 -21.66 5.12
C ARG A 91 9.15 -22.28 4.70
N ARG A 92 9.15 -23.59 4.46
CA ARG A 92 10.34 -24.35 4.02
C ARG A 92 10.96 -23.80 2.72
N ASN A 93 10.13 -23.35 1.79
CA ASN A 93 10.55 -22.81 0.50
C ASN A 93 10.65 -21.27 0.47
N ALA A 94 10.57 -20.59 1.62
CA ALA A 94 10.53 -19.12 1.67
C ALA A 94 11.73 -18.46 0.98
N LEU A 95 12.95 -18.93 1.24
CA LEU A 95 14.15 -18.35 0.64
C LEU A 95 14.19 -18.54 -0.87
N ARG A 96 13.82 -19.73 -1.37
CA ARG A 96 13.72 -20.02 -2.81
C ARG A 96 12.72 -19.09 -3.51
N LEU A 97 11.57 -18.85 -2.86
CA LEU A 97 10.56 -17.93 -3.35
C LEU A 97 11.10 -16.49 -3.33
N LEU A 98 11.70 -16.04 -2.23
CA LEU A 98 12.26 -14.68 -2.15
C LEU A 98 13.45 -14.44 -3.10
N SER A 99 14.17 -15.50 -3.48
CA SER A 99 15.28 -15.44 -4.44
C SER A 99 14.85 -15.66 -5.89
N SER A 100 13.58 -15.99 -6.17
CA SER A 100 13.15 -16.19 -7.55
C SER A 100 13.06 -14.85 -8.27
N SER A 101 13.60 -14.78 -9.48
CA SER A 101 13.45 -13.65 -10.39
C SER A 101 12.00 -13.42 -10.84
N ASP A 102 11.16 -14.44 -10.69
CA ASP A 102 9.80 -14.46 -11.20
C ASP A 102 8.78 -13.80 -10.27
N HIS A 103 7.71 -13.33 -10.88
CA HIS A 103 6.54 -12.79 -10.21
C HIS A 103 5.89 -13.89 -9.35
N LEU A 104 6.11 -13.83 -8.04
CA LEU A 104 5.60 -14.83 -7.10
C LEU A 104 4.06 -14.86 -7.09
N PRO A 105 3.42 -15.94 -7.56
CA PRO A 105 1.95 -16.02 -7.64
C PRO A 105 1.30 -15.95 -6.25
N ILE A 106 2.03 -16.34 -5.21
CA ILE A 106 1.59 -16.24 -3.80
C ILE A 106 1.38 -14.80 -3.31
N PHE A 107 2.00 -13.79 -3.96
CA PHE A 107 1.79 -12.38 -3.64
C PHE A 107 0.87 -11.69 -4.67
N GLN A 108 0.30 -12.44 -5.61
CA GLN A 108 -0.82 -11.93 -6.40
C GLN A 108 -2.04 -11.92 -5.49
N THR A 109 -2.23 -10.81 -4.77
CA THR A 109 -3.59 -10.47 -4.34
C THR A 109 -4.44 -10.54 -5.60
N LYS A 110 -5.60 -11.22 -5.54
CA LYS A 110 -6.63 -11.17 -6.59
C LYS A 110 -7.25 -9.76 -6.63
N GLU A 111 -6.42 -8.72 -6.67
CA GLU A 111 -6.83 -7.36 -6.96
C GLU A 111 -7.12 -7.34 -8.45
N ALA A 112 -8.41 -7.29 -8.79
CA ALA A 112 -8.84 -6.97 -10.14
C ALA A 112 -8.32 -5.58 -10.52
N ARG A 113 -7.12 -5.52 -11.11
CA ARG A 113 -6.60 -4.29 -11.70
C ARG A 113 -7.40 -4.03 -12.96
N VAL A 114 -8.36 -3.12 -12.87
CA VAL A 114 -9.07 -2.64 -14.04
C VAL A 114 -8.22 -1.52 -14.63
N PRO A 115 -7.49 -1.75 -15.75
CA PRO A 115 -6.78 -0.66 -16.39
C PRO A 115 -7.83 0.41 -16.73
N VAL A 116 -7.64 1.64 -16.27
CA VAL A 116 -8.58 2.74 -16.54
C VAL A 116 -8.78 2.98 -18.04
N LYS A 117 -7.83 2.55 -18.88
CA LYS A 117 -7.98 2.52 -20.35
C LYS A 117 -9.11 1.60 -20.83
N ALA A 118 -9.47 0.58 -20.07
CA ALA A 118 -10.61 -0.30 -20.34
C ALA A 118 -11.95 0.28 -19.85
N LEU A 119 -11.94 1.34 -19.03
CA LEU A 119 -13.19 2.03 -18.65
C LEU A 119 -13.72 2.81 -19.84
N SER A 120 -14.98 2.54 -20.21
CA SER A 120 -15.62 3.28 -21.29
C SER A 120 -15.85 4.75 -20.89
N LYS A 121 -16.15 5.60 -21.88
CA LYS A 121 -16.54 7.00 -21.62
C LYS A 121 -17.74 7.08 -20.66
N LYS A 122 -18.69 6.15 -20.78
CA LYS A 122 -19.90 6.10 -19.94
C LYS A 122 -19.55 5.72 -18.50
N ASP A 123 -18.59 4.83 -18.32
CA ASP A 123 -18.16 4.37 -16.97
C ASP A 123 -17.50 5.50 -16.20
N ILE A 124 -16.57 6.24 -16.84
CA ILE A 124 -15.94 7.41 -16.22
C ILE A 124 -16.98 8.50 -15.90
N GLN A 125 -17.94 8.73 -16.80
CA GLN A 125 -19.00 9.71 -16.51
C GLN A 125 -19.85 9.27 -15.31
N SER A 126 -20.24 8.00 -15.25
CA SER A 126 -21.02 7.48 -14.12
C SER A 126 -20.27 7.52 -12.78
N LEU A 127 -18.94 7.40 -12.80
CA LEU A 127 -18.09 7.61 -11.62
C LEU A 127 -18.16 9.07 -11.16
N MET A 128 -18.00 10.00 -12.11
CA MET A 128 -18.10 11.44 -11.83
C MET A 128 -19.47 11.79 -11.25
N ASP A 129 -20.55 11.23 -11.80
CA ASP A 129 -21.92 11.46 -11.34
C ASP A 129 -22.17 10.88 -9.94
N ALA A 130 -21.60 9.70 -9.63
CA ALA A 130 -21.68 9.10 -8.31
C ALA A 130 -20.97 9.96 -7.25
N LEU A 131 -19.77 10.45 -7.59
CA LEU A 131 -18.97 11.31 -6.71
C LEU A 131 -19.53 12.73 -6.57
N ALA A 132 -20.27 13.23 -7.56
CA ALA A 132 -20.89 14.56 -7.51
C ALA A 132 -21.97 14.71 -6.43
N ARG A 133 -22.49 13.60 -5.90
CA ARG A 133 -23.46 13.60 -4.78
C ARG A 133 -22.81 13.95 -3.43
N MET A 134 -21.48 13.99 -3.37
CA MET A 134 -20.74 14.27 -2.15
C MET A 134 -20.59 15.78 -1.92
N THR A 135 -20.72 16.20 -0.66
CA THR A 135 -20.50 17.59 -0.25
C THR A 135 -19.00 17.92 -0.22
N ASP A 136 -18.61 19.01 -0.87
CA ASP A 136 -17.23 19.53 -0.82
C ASP A 136 -16.99 20.32 0.47
N PRO A 137 -16.15 19.81 1.41
CA PRO A 137 -15.91 20.46 2.69
C PRO A 137 -15.01 21.70 2.55
N ARG A 138 -14.43 21.94 1.37
CA ARG A 138 -13.47 23.02 1.15
C ARG A 138 -14.18 24.36 0.96
N LYS A 139 -13.55 25.44 1.44
CA LYS A 139 -14.04 26.80 1.21
C LYS A 139 -14.07 27.10 -0.30
N ARG A 140 -15.11 27.78 -0.77
CA ARG A 140 -15.35 28.07 -2.19
C ARG A 140 -14.24 28.88 -2.87
N ARG A 141 -13.54 29.75 -2.13
CA ARG A 141 -12.49 30.62 -2.68
C ARG A 141 -11.20 29.83 -2.93
N GLY A 142 -10.66 29.94 -4.15
CA GLY A 142 -9.37 29.33 -4.51
C GLY A 142 -9.45 27.88 -5.02
N ILE A 143 -10.65 27.35 -5.30
CA ILE A 143 -10.81 26.00 -5.85
C ILE A 143 -10.36 25.96 -7.32
N ARG A 144 -9.18 25.40 -7.57
CA ARG A 144 -8.67 25.12 -8.93
C ARG A 144 -9.23 23.81 -9.51
N HIS A 145 -9.27 22.75 -8.70
CA HIS A 145 -9.79 21.43 -9.07
C HIS A 145 -11.01 21.08 -8.22
N SER A 146 -12.10 20.63 -8.85
CA SER A 146 -13.28 20.15 -8.12
C SER A 146 -12.94 18.92 -7.29
N GLN A 147 -13.62 18.72 -6.16
CA GLN A 147 -13.35 17.56 -5.31
C GLN A 147 -13.68 16.26 -6.03
N VAL A 148 -14.77 16.27 -6.81
CA VAL A 148 -15.16 15.18 -7.71
C VAL A 148 -14.00 14.78 -8.63
N SER A 149 -13.38 15.75 -9.30
CA SER A 149 -12.24 15.51 -10.20
C SER A 149 -11.05 14.90 -9.45
N LEU A 150 -10.75 15.42 -8.25
CA LEU A 150 -9.64 14.94 -7.43
C LEU A 150 -9.87 13.51 -6.94
N ILE A 151 -11.06 13.19 -6.41
CA ILE A 151 -11.41 11.85 -5.94
C ILE A 151 -11.46 10.86 -7.12
N ALA A 152 -12.06 11.24 -8.24
CA ALA A 152 -12.07 10.40 -9.44
C ALA A 152 -10.66 10.11 -9.95
N THR A 153 -9.76 11.10 -9.89
CA THR A 153 -8.34 10.93 -10.25
C THR A 153 -7.67 9.93 -9.32
N LEU A 154 -7.87 10.06 -8.00
CA LEU A 154 -7.33 9.14 -7.01
C LEU A 154 -7.83 7.70 -7.23
N ALA A 155 -9.14 7.53 -7.42
CA ALA A 155 -9.75 6.23 -7.69
C ALA A 155 -9.22 5.59 -8.98
N CYS A 156 -9.16 6.35 -10.07
CA CYS A 156 -8.62 5.87 -11.35
C CYS A 156 -7.12 5.54 -11.26
N ALA A 157 -6.34 6.38 -10.56
CA ALA A 157 -4.93 6.12 -10.36
C ALA A 157 -4.70 4.84 -9.55
N LEU A 158 -5.48 4.63 -8.47
CA LEU A 158 -5.48 3.41 -7.66
C LEU A 158 -5.81 2.17 -8.50
N LEU A 159 -6.89 2.21 -9.29
CA LEU A 159 -7.29 1.12 -10.19
C LEU A 159 -6.22 0.82 -11.25
N SER A 160 -5.45 1.83 -11.65
CA SER A 160 -4.31 1.69 -12.56
C SER A 160 -3.02 1.22 -11.86
N GLY A 161 -3.04 0.97 -10.55
CA GLY A 161 -1.92 0.46 -9.77
C GLY A 161 -1.03 1.52 -9.09
N ALA A 162 -1.42 2.79 -9.07
CA ALA A 162 -0.65 3.84 -8.39
C ALA A 162 -0.84 3.77 -6.87
N CYS A 163 0.24 3.53 -6.12
CA CYS A 163 0.18 3.21 -4.69
C CYS A 163 0.59 4.35 -3.74
N HIS A 164 0.94 5.53 -4.26
CA HIS A 164 1.28 6.70 -3.44
C HIS A 164 0.96 8.02 -4.15
N THR A 165 0.79 9.11 -3.39
CA THR A 165 0.35 10.41 -3.90
C THR A 165 1.22 10.95 -5.03
N LEU A 166 2.53 10.72 -4.97
CA LEU A 166 3.45 11.09 -6.06
C LEU A 166 3.15 10.33 -7.36
N ALA A 167 3.00 8.99 -7.31
CA ALA A 167 2.68 8.17 -8.47
C ALA A 167 1.29 8.52 -9.03
N MET A 168 0.35 8.87 -8.16
CA MET A 168 -0.98 9.33 -8.59
C MET A 168 -0.90 10.68 -9.33
N ALA A 169 -0.04 11.59 -8.88
CA ALA A 169 0.17 12.88 -9.54
C ALA A 169 0.90 12.71 -10.89
N GLU A 170 1.92 11.87 -10.95
CA GLU A 170 2.62 11.51 -12.19
C GLU A 170 1.67 10.83 -13.19
N TRP A 171 0.87 9.88 -12.72
CA TRP A 171 -0.17 9.23 -13.52
C TRP A 171 -1.14 10.27 -14.09
N ALA A 172 -1.64 11.21 -13.27
CA ALA A 172 -2.54 12.26 -13.70
C ALA A 172 -1.90 13.23 -14.72
N ALA A 173 -0.61 13.55 -14.54
CA ALA A 173 0.14 14.40 -15.47
C ALA A 173 0.30 13.74 -16.85
N ASN A 174 0.50 12.43 -16.89
CA ASN A 174 0.73 11.64 -18.09
C ASN A 174 -0.55 11.20 -18.83
N LEU A 175 -1.74 11.61 -18.35
CA LEU A 175 -2.99 11.32 -19.04
C LEU A 175 -3.10 12.03 -20.40
N SER A 176 -3.78 11.36 -21.34
CA SER A 176 -4.18 11.99 -22.60
C SER A 176 -5.14 13.15 -22.36
N ASN A 177 -5.14 14.15 -23.25
CA ASN A 177 -6.03 15.30 -23.15
C ASN A 177 -7.52 14.91 -23.11
N ALA A 178 -7.90 13.82 -23.78
CA ALA A 178 -9.24 13.27 -23.74
C ALA A 178 -9.62 12.77 -22.34
N LEU A 179 -8.72 12.05 -21.65
CA LEU A 179 -8.95 11.58 -20.29
C LEU A 179 -8.90 12.72 -19.27
N LYS A 180 -7.98 13.68 -19.42
CA LYS A 180 -7.94 14.89 -18.58
C LYS A 180 -9.26 15.67 -18.65
N LYS A 181 -9.82 15.82 -19.86
CA LYS A 181 -11.16 16.42 -20.05
C LYS A 181 -12.26 15.62 -19.34
N ARG A 182 -12.27 14.29 -19.49
CA ARG A 182 -13.29 13.42 -18.88
C ARG A 182 -13.24 13.40 -17.36
N LEU A 183 -12.05 13.46 -16.77
CA LEU A 183 -11.88 13.57 -15.31
C LEU A 183 -12.15 14.99 -14.78
N GLY A 184 -12.56 15.93 -15.64
CA GLY A 184 -12.94 17.28 -15.24
C GLY A 184 -11.75 18.18 -14.88
N PHE A 185 -10.56 17.93 -15.44
CA PHE A 185 -9.42 18.83 -15.23
C PHE A 185 -9.75 20.19 -15.81
N ARG A 186 -9.24 21.29 -15.24
CA ARG A 186 -9.43 22.62 -15.83
C ARG A 186 -8.36 22.92 -16.86
N ARG A 187 -8.73 23.65 -17.91
CA ARG A 187 -7.75 24.25 -18.81
C ARG A 187 -7.20 25.52 -18.18
N HIS A 188 -5.89 25.72 -18.28
CA HIS A 188 -5.28 26.98 -17.95
C HIS A 188 -5.89 28.09 -18.84
N PRO A 189 -6.28 29.25 -18.28
CA PRO A 189 -6.98 30.29 -19.04
C PRO A 189 -6.14 30.83 -20.20
N GLU A 190 -4.83 30.99 -20.01
CA GLU A 190 -3.91 31.54 -21.02
C GLU A 190 -3.33 30.45 -21.93
N THR A 191 -2.54 29.51 -21.39
CA THR A 191 -1.85 28.47 -22.17
C THR A 191 -2.79 27.41 -22.77
N LYS A 192 -4.06 27.38 -22.36
CA LYS A 192 -5.08 26.41 -22.81
C LYS A 192 -4.73 24.92 -22.59
N VAL A 193 -3.69 24.62 -21.82
CA VAL A 193 -3.26 23.26 -21.44
C VAL A 193 -4.14 22.74 -20.30
N TRP A 194 -4.47 21.45 -20.32
CA TRP A 194 -5.16 20.80 -19.21
C TRP A 194 -4.22 20.66 -18.01
N VAL A 195 -4.59 21.27 -16.89
CA VAL A 195 -3.77 21.27 -15.67
C VAL A 195 -4.11 20.05 -14.84
N ALA A 196 -3.13 19.18 -14.61
CA ALA A 196 -3.26 18.05 -13.70
C ALA A 196 -3.11 18.50 -12.24
N PRO A 197 -3.78 17.83 -11.28
CA PRO A 197 -3.57 18.11 -9.86
C PRO A 197 -2.16 17.69 -9.43
N SER A 198 -1.51 18.54 -8.64
CA SER A 198 -0.18 18.26 -8.08
C SER A 198 -0.24 17.28 -6.90
N GLU A 199 0.88 16.62 -6.59
CA GLU A 199 1.01 15.72 -5.42
C GLU A 199 0.49 16.36 -4.12
N PRO A 200 0.85 17.61 -3.77
CA PRO A 200 0.37 18.19 -2.51
C PRO A 200 -1.15 18.42 -2.52
N THR A 201 -1.73 18.63 -3.69
CA THR A 201 -3.18 18.82 -3.86
C THR A 201 -3.92 17.50 -3.67
N LEU A 202 -3.41 16.41 -4.23
CA LEU A 202 -3.95 15.06 -4.05
C LEU A 202 -3.82 14.61 -2.58
N ARG A 203 -2.65 14.84 -1.97
CA ARG A 203 -2.41 14.53 -0.54
C ARG A 203 -3.36 15.29 0.39
N ARG A 204 -3.52 16.60 0.20
CA ARG A 204 -4.48 17.39 0.99
C ARG A 204 -5.92 16.93 0.81
N THR A 205 -6.27 16.47 -0.39
CA THR A 205 -7.60 15.90 -0.65
C THR A 205 -7.79 14.62 0.15
N LEU A 206 -6.86 13.66 0.08
CA LEU A 206 -6.91 12.43 0.87
C LEU A 206 -7.05 12.68 2.38
N GLN A 207 -6.40 13.73 2.90
CA GLN A 207 -6.47 14.09 4.32
C GLN A 207 -7.81 14.74 4.75
N SER A 208 -8.61 15.24 3.80
CA SER A 208 -9.82 16.01 4.09
C SER A 208 -11.12 15.36 3.61
N ILE A 209 -11.04 14.24 2.89
CA ILE A 209 -12.21 13.51 2.41
C ILE A 209 -12.87 12.71 3.53
N ASP A 210 -14.19 12.61 3.45
CA ASP A 210 -14.98 11.66 4.22
C ASP A 210 -14.80 10.27 3.60
N VAL A 211 -13.90 9.47 4.21
CA VAL A 211 -13.49 8.16 3.69
C VAL A 211 -14.68 7.23 3.51
N LEU A 212 -15.61 7.21 4.46
CA LEU A 212 -16.78 6.33 4.43
C LEU A 212 -17.69 6.66 3.24
N LYS A 213 -17.93 7.95 2.97
CA LYS A 213 -18.74 8.36 1.81
C LYS A 213 -18.04 8.06 0.48
N VAL A 214 -16.72 8.24 0.41
CA VAL A 214 -15.94 7.91 -0.79
C VAL A 214 -16.01 6.42 -1.06
N GLU A 215 -15.80 5.60 -0.03
CA GLU A 215 -15.89 4.14 -0.10
C GLU A 215 -17.28 3.69 -0.57
N GLN A 216 -18.35 4.20 0.03
CA GLN A 216 -19.72 3.90 -0.39
C GLN A 216 -19.99 4.27 -1.86
N ALA A 217 -19.53 5.44 -2.30
CA ALA A 217 -19.72 5.91 -3.67
C ALA A 217 -18.95 5.05 -4.69
N ILE A 218 -17.68 4.73 -4.39
CA ILE A 218 -16.82 3.91 -5.26
C ILE A 218 -17.31 2.47 -5.31
N SER A 219 -17.60 1.86 -4.17
CA SER A 219 -18.10 0.47 -4.09
C SER A 219 -19.45 0.33 -4.80
N GLY A 220 -20.37 1.28 -4.60
CA GLY A 220 -21.66 1.29 -5.31
C GLY A 220 -21.53 1.49 -6.81
N TRP A 221 -20.54 2.27 -7.27
CA TRP A 221 -20.23 2.41 -8.69
C TRP A 221 -19.60 1.14 -9.27
N LEU A 222 -18.61 0.55 -8.59
CA LEU A 222 -17.94 -0.68 -9.02
C LEU A 222 -18.92 -1.85 -9.13
N ALA A 223 -19.83 -2.01 -8.17
CA ALA A 223 -20.88 -3.03 -8.23
C ALA A 223 -21.72 -2.95 -9.52
N ARG A 224 -22.06 -1.74 -9.97
CA ARG A 224 -22.83 -1.52 -11.22
C ARG A 224 -22.03 -1.77 -12.49
N ILE A 225 -20.71 -1.61 -12.45
CA ILE A 225 -19.83 -1.95 -13.57
C ILE A 225 -19.66 -3.46 -13.65
N LEU A 226 -19.36 -4.09 -12.51
CA LEU A 226 -19.13 -5.53 -12.43
C LEU A 226 -20.38 -6.34 -12.81
N SER A 227 -21.57 -5.86 -12.42
CA SER A 227 -22.84 -6.49 -12.81
C SER A 227 -23.10 -6.47 -14.33
N LYS A 228 -22.53 -5.51 -15.06
CA LYS A 228 -22.65 -5.43 -16.53
C LYS A 228 -21.66 -6.32 -17.25
N SER A 229 -20.53 -6.64 -16.61
CA SER A 229 -19.48 -7.47 -17.19
C SER A 229 -19.69 -8.98 -17.00
N GLY A 230 -20.81 -9.42 -16.44
CA GLY A 230 -21.15 -10.85 -16.28
C GLY A 230 -20.29 -11.61 -15.26
N LEU A 231 -19.46 -10.91 -14.48
CA LEU A 231 -18.56 -11.46 -13.46
C LEU A 231 -19.24 -11.69 -12.09
N THR A 232 -20.57 -11.79 -12.07
CA THR A 232 -21.38 -11.76 -10.84
C THR A 232 -21.17 -12.96 -9.92
N ASP A 233 -20.68 -14.09 -10.44
CA ASP A 233 -20.56 -15.32 -9.65
C ASP A 233 -19.20 -15.50 -8.96
N GLU A 234 -18.15 -14.76 -9.36
CA GLU A 234 -16.80 -14.91 -8.79
C GLU A 234 -16.32 -13.74 -7.91
N VAL A 235 -17.00 -12.59 -7.92
CA VAL A 235 -16.60 -11.41 -7.14
C VAL A 235 -17.51 -11.23 -5.92
N GLN A 236 -17.37 -12.11 -4.93
CA GLN A 236 -18.16 -12.05 -3.68
C GLN A 236 -17.75 -10.93 -2.71
N ALA A 237 -16.58 -10.31 -2.89
CA ALA A 237 -16.16 -9.20 -2.05
C ALA A 237 -15.12 -8.32 -2.77
N LEU A 238 -15.43 -7.03 -2.89
CA LEU A 238 -14.50 -6.00 -3.35
C LEU A 238 -14.08 -5.18 -2.14
N SER A 239 -12.91 -5.48 -1.57
CA SER A 239 -12.31 -4.63 -0.55
C SER A 239 -11.50 -3.51 -1.23
N VAL A 240 -11.76 -2.26 -0.83
CA VAL A 240 -11.03 -1.07 -1.29
C VAL A 240 -9.97 -0.66 -0.24
N ASP A 241 -9.74 -1.46 0.81
CA ASP A 241 -8.69 -1.22 1.81
C ASP A 241 -7.32 -1.53 1.19
N GLY A 242 -6.76 -0.52 0.53
CA GLY A 242 -5.41 -0.52 -0.02
C GLY A 242 -4.35 -0.55 1.08
N LYS A 243 -4.09 -1.74 1.64
CA LYS A 243 -2.82 -2.04 2.31
C LYS A 243 -1.96 -2.91 1.39
N THR A 244 -1.51 -2.32 0.30
CA THR A 244 -0.52 -2.96 -0.59
C THR A 244 0.87 -2.79 -0.01
N VAL A 245 1.58 -3.90 0.16
CA VAL A 245 3.01 -3.95 0.48
C VAL A 245 3.81 -3.33 -0.67
N ARG A 246 4.69 -2.38 -0.37
CA ARG A 246 5.59 -1.75 -1.36
C ARG A 246 6.81 -2.63 -1.65
N GLY A 247 7.14 -2.76 -2.93
CA GLY A 247 8.51 -2.97 -3.40
C GLY A 247 8.81 -4.33 -4.04
N ALA A 248 8.55 -4.44 -5.35
CA ALA A 248 9.33 -5.33 -6.22
C ALA A 248 9.42 -4.71 -7.63
N SER A 249 10.65 -4.62 -8.14
CA SER A 249 11.10 -4.22 -9.48
C SER A 249 11.24 -2.72 -9.79
N LYS A 250 12.50 -2.28 -9.88
CA LYS A 250 13.16 -2.20 -11.20
C LYS A 250 14.49 -2.96 -11.15
N ALA A 251 14.60 -3.99 -12.00
CA ALA A 251 15.86 -4.45 -12.54
C ALA A 251 16.36 -3.41 -13.56
N GLU A 252 17.68 -3.43 -13.80
CA GLU A 252 18.53 -2.44 -14.50
C GLU A 252 19.01 -1.29 -13.59
N GLY A 253 20.27 -1.11 -13.24
CA GLY A 253 21.54 -1.63 -13.77
C GLY A 253 22.53 -0.45 -13.84
N GLY A 254 23.68 -0.55 -13.17
CA GLY A 254 24.77 0.43 -13.32
C GLY A 254 25.54 0.74 -12.04
N GLN A 255 26.71 0.09 -11.88
CA GLN A 255 27.73 0.43 -10.90
C GLN A 255 28.30 1.83 -11.17
N LYS A 256 28.53 2.61 -10.11
CA LYS A 256 29.83 3.17 -9.71
C LYS A 256 29.76 3.63 -8.25
#